data_AF-A0A8H7B2C5-F1
#
_entry.id   AF-A0A8H7B2C5-F1
#
_cell.length_a   1.000
_cell.length_b   1.000
_cell.length_c   1.000
_cell.angle_alpha   90.00
_cell.angle_beta   90.00
_cell.angle_gamma   90.00
#
_symmetry.space_group_name_H-M   'P 1'
#
loop_
_entity.id
_entity.type
_entity.pdbx_description
1 polymer ?
#
loop_
_entity_poly.entity_id
_entity_poly.type
_entity_poly.pdbx_seq_one_letter_code
_entity_poly.pdbx_strand_id
1 'polypeptide(L)'
;EQNQKIKEVLPTVKTEAEQIDQIAKIRGWFRPKEDSAYYPLIQEFLNEQIDAKEATSRILVPIDEKIKDAKLDDVDFMDLWKSIIHSAKRLTFRNGAQVNHNMLVDLVSAFKEHSIPGNEQYNYLYQEMTDFGMACREALNDSPVAHDGYIDREIEAWANMNFFFALVAGKHIHDLSMYALFALREALETPAIDDPMSTANQKYDANVPAAAAWILGYGHDLFRMEKDLTPSDRKQGNPGRGGELWKGKAEFSKERWAFWKERFAAIADMEGVSEQTKIDARDAIEGMERSQTYEHIRFMFAEQVRKEEDIERLGGGFRPLGRGAKRQKGERIADLKAKHDEIVVTSST
;
A
#
# COMPACT_ATOMS: atom_id res chain seq x y z
N GLU A 1 -2.00 17.20 -26.78
CA GLU A 1 -2.08 18.58 -26.24
C GLU A 1 -1.68 18.66 -24.76
N GLN A 2 -2.27 17.88 -23.83
CA GLN A 2 -1.91 17.92 -22.41
C GLN A 2 -0.43 17.57 -22.13
N ASN A 3 0.14 16.52 -22.73
CA ASN A 3 1.57 16.19 -22.55
C ASN A 3 2.49 17.33 -22.96
N GLN A 4 2.13 18.05 -24.02
CA GLN A 4 2.90 19.21 -24.47
C GLN A 4 2.86 20.34 -23.43
N LYS A 5 1.68 20.66 -22.90
CA LYS A 5 1.52 21.64 -21.81
C LYS A 5 2.33 21.24 -20.56
N ILE A 6 2.34 19.95 -20.22
CA ILE A 6 3.13 19.43 -19.10
C ILE A 6 4.63 19.62 -19.39
N LYS A 7 5.12 19.17 -20.55
CA LYS A 7 6.53 19.29 -20.95
C LYS A 7 7.02 20.75 -20.96
N GLU A 8 6.14 21.71 -21.27
CA GLU A 8 6.45 23.14 -21.23
C GLU A 8 6.49 23.72 -19.80
N VAL A 9 5.61 23.25 -18.91
CA VAL A 9 5.52 23.76 -17.53
C VAL A 9 6.57 23.15 -16.61
N LEU A 10 6.85 21.85 -16.70
CA LEU A 10 7.73 21.15 -15.74
C LEU A 10 9.11 21.81 -15.53
N PRO A 11 9.82 22.31 -16.57
CA PRO A 11 11.11 22.97 -16.39
C PRO A 11 11.05 24.31 -15.64
N THR A 12 9.87 24.92 -15.54
CA THR A 12 9.67 26.22 -14.87
C THR A 12 9.42 26.08 -13.37
N VAL A 13 9.20 24.85 -12.90
CA VAL A 13 8.83 24.53 -11.53
C VAL A 13 10.04 24.02 -10.75
N LYS A 14 10.23 24.50 -9.52
CA LYS A 14 11.47 24.30 -8.77
C LYS A 14 11.57 22.91 -8.13
N THR A 15 10.46 22.37 -7.66
CA THR A 15 10.46 21.11 -6.90
C THR A 15 9.62 20.03 -7.60
N GLU A 16 9.98 18.76 -7.39
CA GLU A 16 9.21 17.62 -7.90
C GLU A 16 7.77 17.60 -7.36
N ALA A 17 7.59 18.02 -6.11
CA ALA A 17 6.28 18.10 -5.47
C ALA A 17 5.37 19.15 -6.16
N GLU A 18 5.91 20.33 -6.51
CA GLU A 18 5.18 21.34 -7.27
C GLU A 18 4.94 20.91 -8.73
N GLN A 19 5.87 20.13 -9.31
CA GLN A 19 5.68 19.55 -10.65
C GLN A 19 4.46 18.64 -10.69
N ILE A 20 4.28 17.81 -9.65
CA ILE A 20 3.09 16.97 -9.47
C ILE A 20 1.82 17.82 -9.34
N ASP A 21 1.87 18.95 -8.63
CA ASP A 21 0.73 19.88 -8.54
C ASP A 21 0.33 20.43 -9.92
N GLN A 22 1.30 20.77 -10.77
CA GLN A 22 1.03 21.24 -12.13
C GLN A 22 0.46 20.13 -13.03
N ILE A 23 1.01 18.91 -12.95
CA ILE A 23 0.47 17.76 -13.68
C ILE A 23 -0.97 17.52 -13.26
N ALA A 24 -1.25 17.51 -11.95
CA ALA A 24 -2.58 17.31 -11.42
C ALA A 24 -3.58 18.34 -11.98
N LYS A 25 -3.17 19.61 -12.06
CA LYS A 25 -3.99 20.68 -12.65
C LYS A 25 -4.24 20.47 -14.14
N ILE A 26 -3.22 20.10 -14.92
CA ILE A 26 -3.33 19.94 -16.38
C ILE A 26 -4.14 18.69 -16.76
N ARG A 27 -3.94 17.59 -16.04
CA ARG A 27 -4.65 16.32 -16.23
C ARG A 27 -6.08 16.33 -15.70
N GLY A 28 -6.36 17.19 -14.72
CA GLY A 28 -7.61 17.13 -13.96
C GLY A 28 -7.61 15.97 -12.96
N TRP A 29 -6.45 15.68 -12.38
CA TRP A 29 -6.33 14.61 -11.39
C TRP A 29 -7.11 14.87 -10.13
N PHE A 30 -7.37 13.77 -9.41
CA PHE A 30 -7.85 13.80 -8.04
C PHE A 30 -6.85 14.54 -7.14
N ARG A 31 -7.25 15.73 -6.68
CA ARG A 31 -6.44 16.66 -5.88
C ARG A 31 -7.30 17.46 -4.89
N PRO A 32 -6.71 18.09 -3.86
CA PRO A 32 -7.43 18.90 -2.89
C PRO A 32 -8.07 20.12 -3.54
N LYS A 33 -9.13 20.64 -2.91
CA LYS A 33 -9.70 21.94 -3.26
C LYS A 33 -8.67 23.05 -3.06
N GLU A 34 -8.78 24.13 -3.84
CA GLU A 34 -7.87 25.28 -3.73
C GLU A 34 -7.95 25.94 -2.35
N ASP A 35 -9.13 25.88 -1.71
CA ASP A 35 -9.43 26.38 -0.37
C ASP A 35 -9.53 25.26 0.68
N SER A 36 -8.90 24.11 0.44
CA SER A 36 -8.88 22.98 1.36
C SER A 36 -8.39 23.39 2.75
N ALA A 37 -9.18 23.06 3.78
CA ALA A 37 -8.78 23.23 5.17
C ALA A 37 -7.78 22.14 5.63
N TYR A 38 -7.75 20.99 4.95
CA TYR A 38 -6.94 19.83 5.34
C TYR A 38 -5.56 19.83 4.70
N TYR A 39 -5.44 20.23 3.43
CA TYR A 39 -4.18 20.14 2.70
C TYR A 39 -3.03 20.91 3.35
N PRO A 40 -3.17 22.20 3.74
CA PRO A 40 -2.09 22.94 4.40
C PRO A 40 -1.65 22.28 5.71
N LEU A 41 -2.60 21.78 6.50
CA LEU A 41 -2.34 21.10 7.76
C LEU A 41 -1.53 19.81 7.57
N ILE A 42 -1.87 19.02 6.56
CA ILE A 42 -1.11 17.82 6.20
C ILE A 42 0.30 18.19 5.71
N GLN A 43 0.47 19.32 5.02
CA GLN A 43 1.79 19.81 4.66
C GLN A 43 2.60 20.26 5.88
N GLU A 44 1.99 20.97 6.83
CA GLU A 44 2.66 21.34 8.10
C GLU A 44 3.15 20.08 8.82
N PHE A 45 2.32 19.05 8.88
CA PHE A 45 2.68 17.76 9.49
C PHE A 45 3.82 17.05 8.75
N LEU A 46 3.74 16.92 7.43
CA LEU A 46 4.78 16.27 6.63
C LEU A 46 6.12 17.03 6.63
N ASN A 47 6.08 18.35 6.83
CA ASN A 47 7.27 19.17 7.00
C ASN A 47 7.73 19.25 8.47
N GLU A 48 7.17 18.41 9.34
CA GLU A 48 7.51 18.32 10.77
C GLU A 48 7.36 19.64 11.54
N GLN A 49 6.48 20.53 11.06
CA GLN A 49 6.16 21.80 11.72
C GLN A 49 5.20 21.60 12.90
N ILE A 50 4.39 20.54 12.84
CA ILE A 50 3.50 20.08 13.89
C ILE A 50 3.69 18.58 14.08
N ASP A 51 3.45 18.08 15.30
CA ASP A 51 3.55 16.65 15.58
C ASP A 51 2.27 15.89 15.21
N ALA A 52 2.32 14.56 15.28
CA ALA A 52 1.19 13.70 14.93
C ALA A 52 -0.05 13.94 15.80
N LYS A 53 0.13 14.29 17.09
CA LYS A 53 -0.97 14.54 18.02
C LYS A 53 -1.66 15.84 17.68
N GLU A 54 -0.90 16.89 17.39
CA GLU A 54 -1.42 18.18 16.97
C GLU A 54 -2.13 18.09 15.61
N ALA A 55 -1.51 17.43 14.62
CA ALA A 55 -2.12 17.20 13.31
C ALA A 55 -3.46 16.46 13.43
N THR A 56 -3.48 15.35 14.17
CA THR A 56 -4.69 14.56 14.44
C THR A 56 -5.76 15.41 15.12
N SER A 57 -5.41 16.18 16.16
CA SER A 57 -6.37 17.03 16.86
C SER A 57 -6.94 18.12 15.97
N ARG A 58 -6.11 18.77 15.13
CA ARG A 58 -6.55 19.84 14.24
C ARG A 58 -7.44 19.34 13.09
N ILE A 59 -7.32 18.07 12.72
CA ILE A 59 -8.24 17.43 11.75
C ILE A 59 -9.54 16.99 12.43
N LEU A 60 -9.44 16.26 13.55
CA LEU A 60 -10.58 15.54 14.10
C LEU A 60 -11.49 16.39 14.99
N VAL A 61 -10.96 17.36 15.74
CA VAL A 61 -11.79 18.19 16.63
C VAL A 61 -12.86 18.98 15.87
N PRO A 62 -12.56 19.65 14.75
CA PRO A 62 -13.60 20.32 13.97
C PRO A 62 -14.66 19.36 13.43
N ILE A 63 -14.28 18.14 13.06
CA ILE A 63 -15.22 17.11 12.58
C ILE A 63 -16.13 16.66 13.74
N ASP A 64 -15.56 16.38 14.92
CA ASP A 64 -16.32 16.02 16.11
C ASP A 64 -17.33 17.10 16.51
N GLU A 65 -16.94 18.38 16.43
CA GLU A 65 -17.83 19.51 16.70
C GLU A 65 -18.99 19.55 15.71
N LYS A 66 -18.73 19.36 14.41
CA LYS A 66 -19.78 19.29 13.38
C LYS A 66 -20.73 18.10 13.60
N ILE A 67 -20.21 16.94 14.00
CA ILE A 67 -21.03 15.76 14.32
C ILE A 67 -21.93 16.07 15.53
N LYS A 68 -21.38 16.65 16.60
CA LYS A 68 -22.15 17.03 17.81
C LYS A 68 -23.24 18.05 17.52
N ASP A 69 -22.95 18.98 16.61
CA ASP A 69 -23.90 20.01 16.16
C ASP A 69 -24.95 19.50 15.14
N ALA A 70 -24.91 18.21 14.78
CA ALA A 70 -25.74 17.61 13.72
C ALA A 70 -25.57 18.31 12.35
N LYS A 71 -24.34 18.73 12.04
CA LYS A 71 -23.92 19.40 10.79
C LYS A 71 -22.96 18.51 9.97
N LEU A 72 -23.28 17.23 9.84
CA LEU A 72 -22.41 16.28 9.12
C LEU A 72 -22.20 16.69 7.65
N ASP A 73 -23.20 17.29 7.02
CA ASP A 73 -23.14 17.79 5.64
C ASP A 73 -22.08 18.91 5.44
N ASP A 74 -21.62 19.55 6.52
CA ASP A 74 -20.55 20.54 6.48
C ASP A 74 -19.14 19.90 6.48
N VAL A 75 -19.04 18.59 6.69
CA VAL A 75 -17.75 17.87 6.72
C VAL A 75 -17.43 17.34 5.33
N ASP A 76 -16.33 17.79 4.76
CA ASP A 76 -15.87 17.34 3.45
C ASP A 76 -14.82 16.22 3.58
N PHE A 77 -15.29 15.00 3.85
CA PHE A 77 -14.42 13.82 3.95
C PHE A 77 -13.67 13.57 2.64
N MET A 78 -14.30 13.82 1.49
CA MET A 78 -13.63 13.66 0.20
C MET A 78 -12.42 14.60 0.06
N ASP A 79 -12.51 15.87 0.49
CA ASP A 79 -11.36 16.78 0.47
C ASP A 79 -10.26 16.38 1.46
N LEU A 80 -10.61 15.84 2.62
CA LEU A 80 -9.64 15.25 3.55
C LEU A 80 -8.85 14.12 2.87
N TRP A 81 -9.54 13.16 2.25
CA TRP A 81 -8.88 12.03 1.59
C TRP A 81 -8.11 12.47 0.34
N LYS A 82 -8.62 13.43 -0.44
CA LYS A 82 -7.88 14.09 -1.53
C LYS A 82 -6.56 14.67 -1.03
N SER A 83 -6.58 15.32 0.13
CA SER A 83 -5.41 15.94 0.75
C SER A 83 -4.36 14.93 1.15
N ILE A 84 -4.75 13.81 1.77
CA ILE A 84 -3.83 12.75 2.17
C ILE A 84 -3.27 12.03 0.93
N ILE A 85 -4.13 11.59 0.00
CA ILE A 85 -3.73 10.81 -1.18
C ILE A 85 -2.87 11.66 -2.13
N HIS A 86 -3.21 12.92 -2.34
CA HIS A 86 -2.39 13.82 -3.16
C HIS A 86 -1.05 14.12 -2.52
N SER A 87 -0.99 14.23 -1.19
CA SER A 87 0.29 14.34 -0.48
C SER A 87 1.14 13.09 -0.67
N ALA A 88 0.55 11.89 -0.62
CA ALA A 88 1.27 10.64 -0.86
C ALA A 88 1.90 10.56 -2.26
N LYS A 89 1.25 11.10 -3.30
CA LYS A 89 1.83 11.20 -4.66
C LYS A 89 3.13 12.00 -4.68
N ARG A 90 3.23 13.02 -3.82
CA ARG A 90 4.37 13.96 -3.75
C ARG A 90 5.56 13.42 -2.96
N LEU A 91 5.43 12.25 -2.33
CA LEU A 91 6.47 11.61 -1.53
C LEU A 91 7.08 10.46 -2.31
N THR A 92 8.40 10.44 -2.47
CA THR A 92 9.08 9.32 -3.16
C THR A 92 9.01 8.04 -2.32
N PHE A 93 8.65 6.91 -2.94
CA PHE A 93 8.73 5.60 -2.27
C PHE A 93 10.12 4.97 -2.32
N ARG A 94 11.04 5.55 -3.11
CA ARG A 94 12.40 5.05 -3.32
C ARG A 94 13.37 5.60 -2.25
N ASN A 95 14.57 5.03 -2.20
CA ASN A 95 15.72 5.55 -1.44
C ASN A 95 15.48 5.76 0.07
N GLY A 96 14.62 4.95 0.70
CA GLY A 96 14.42 4.97 2.16
C GLY A 96 13.52 6.08 2.69
N ALA A 97 12.81 6.82 1.83
CA ALA A 97 11.87 7.88 2.22
C ALA A 97 10.50 7.36 2.75
N GLN A 98 10.46 6.10 3.18
CA GLN A 98 9.25 5.43 3.71
C GLN A 98 8.68 6.13 4.94
N VAL A 99 9.52 6.86 5.69
CA VAL A 99 9.12 7.62 6.89
C VAL A 99 7.95 8.56 6.58
N ASN A 100 8.00 9.30 5.47
CA ASN A 100 6.97 10.29 5.16
C ASN A 100 5.65 9.62 4.74
N HIS A 101 5.71 8.48 4.04
CA HIS A 101 4.50 7.69 3.77
C HIS A 101 3.93 7.10 5.06
N ASN A 102 4.78 6.59 5.95
CA ASN A 102 4.37 6.07 7.25
C ASN A 102 3.69 7.15 8.12
N MET A 103 4.16 8.40 8.08
CA MET A 103 3.46 9.52 8.73
C MET A 103 2.02 9.67 8.24
N LEU A 104 1.79 9.61 6.92
CA LEU A 104 0.43 9.66 6.37
C LEU A 104 -0.40 8.43 6.78
N VAL A 105 0.20 7.23 6.76
CA VAL A 105 -0.48 5.99 7.16
C VAL A 105 -0.88 6.04 8.63
N ASP A 106 -0.02 6.57 9.50
CA ASP A 106 -0.29 6.72 10.93
C ASP A 106 -1.41 7.73 11.18
N LEU A 107 -1.48 8.82 10.40
CA LEU A 107 -2.59 9.77 10.45
C LEU A 107 -3.92 9.12 10.03
N VAL A 108 -3.90 8.25 9.02
CA VAL A 108 -5.10 7.48 8.60
C VAL A 108 -5.50 6.46 9.69
N SER A 109 -4.53 5.79 10.33
CA SER A 109 -4.80 4.89 11.45
C SER A 109 -5.44 5.63 12.61
N ALA A 110 -4.89 6.80 12.97
CA ALA A 110 -5.41 7.65 14.03
C ALA A 110 -6.84 8.12 13.73
N PHE A 111 -7.16 8.44 12.47
CA PHE A 111 -8.53 8.72 12.06
C PHE A 111 -9.44 7.51 12.29
N LYS A 112 -9.04 6.31 11.83
CA LYS A 112 -9.85 5.09 11.93
C LYS A 112 -10.13 4.67 13.38
N GLU A 113 -9.13 4.82 14.24
CA GLU A 113 -9.17 4.45 15.66
C GLU A 113 -9.86 5.50 16.53
N HIS A 114 -10.15 6.68 15.98
CA HIS A 114 -10.76 7.77 16.73
C HIS A 114 -12.15 7.41 17.24
N SER A 115 -12.49 7.95 18.40
CA SER A 115 -13.81 7.83 19.00
C SER A 115 -14.23 9.17 19.54
N ILE A 116 -15.54 9.44 19.53
CA ILE A 116 -16.10 10.69 20.02
C ILE A 116 -16.63 10.46 21.45
N PRO A 117 -15.96 10.97 22.50
CA PRO A 117 -16.42 10.76 23.87
C PRO A 117 -17.83 11.31 24.07
N GLY A 118 -18.72 10.48 24.62
CA GLY A 118 -20.12 10.82 24.86
C GLY A 118 -21.00 10.88 23.61
N ASN A 119 -20.48 10.47 22.45
CA ASN A 119 -21.18 10.42 21.17
C ASN A 119 -20.80 9.16 20.37
N GLU A 120 -20.56 8.05 21.07
CA GLU A 120 -19.99 6.81 20.52
C GLU A 120 -20.83 6.19 19.40
N GLN A 121 -22.13 6.52 19.34
CA GLN A 121 -23.02 6.12 18.25
C GLN A 121 -22.58 6.60 16.86
N TYR A 122 -21.71 7.62 16.79
CA TYR A 122 -21.14 8.15 15.54
C TYR A 122 -19.74 7.62 15.23
N ASN A 123 -19.15 6.76 16.07
CA ASN A 123 -17.81 6.21 15.83
C ASN A 123 -17.71 5.42 14.52
N TYR A 124 -18.84 4.94 13.98
CA TYR A 124 -18.86 4.25 12.68
C TYR A 124 -18.33 5.15 11.55
N LEU A 125 -18.47 6.47 11.62
CA LEU A 125 -17.96 7.40 10.60
C LEU A 125 -16.44 7.32 10.46
N TYR A 126 -15.75 7.07 11.57
CA TYR A 126 -14.30 6.89 11.67
C TYR A 126 -13.89 5.45 11.35
N GLN A 127 -14.54 4.47 11.98
CA GLN A 127 -14.21 3.04 11.82
C GLN A 127 -14.37 2.56 10.38
N GLU A 128 -15.46 2.97 9.72
CA GLU A 128 -15.74 2.68 8.31
C GLU A 128 -15.01 3.64 7.36
N MET A 129 -14.37 4.68 7.90
CA MET A 129 -13.62 5.69 7.16
C MET A 129 -14.45 6.29 6.02
N THR A 130 -15.53 6.99 6.39
CA THR A 130 -16.50 7.59 5.46
C THR A 130 -15.81 8.21 4.25
N ASP A 131 -16.22 7.81 3.04
CA ASP A 131 -15.69 8.21 1.73
C ASP A 131 -14.25 7.79 1.38
N PHE A 132 -13.47 7.16 2.27
CA PHE A 132 -12.08 6.78 1.98
C PHE A 132 -11.98 5.79 0.82
N GLY A 133 -12.81 4.75 0.80
CA GLY A 133 -12.84 3.77 -0.29
C GLY A 133 -13.19 4.41 -1.64
N MET A 134 -14.09 5.39 -1.65
CA MET A 134 -14.46 6.16 -2.84
C MET A 134 -13.28 7.02 -3.32
N ALA A 135 -12.63 7.75 -2.41
CA ALA A 135 -11.46 8.55 -2.72
C ALA A 135 -10.30 7.70 -3.27
N CYS A 136 -10.04 6.53 -2.68
CA CYS A 136 -9.03 5.60 -3.18
C CYS A 136 -9.37 5.11 -4.59
N ARG A 137 -10.65 4.80 -4.87
CA ARG A 137 -11.10 4.37 -6.19
C ARG A 137 -10.96 5.50 -7.22
N GLU A 138 -11.32 6.73 -6.87
CA GLU A 138 -11.21 7.89 -7.76
C GLU A 138 -9.75 8.20 -8.11
N ALA A 139 -8.84 8.09 -7.13
CA ALA A 139 -7.42 8.31 -7.35
C ALA A 139 -6.79 7.34 -8.37
N LEU A 140 -7.40 6.16 -8.59
CA LEU A 140 -6.94 5.23 -9.63
C LEU A 140 -7.16 5.75 -11.06
N ASN A 141 -8.05 6.74 -11.26
CA ASN A 141 -8.23 7.38 -12.56
C ASN A 141 -7.03 8.25 -12.97
N ASP A 142 -6.10 8.50 -12.04
CA ASP A 142 -4.89 9.28 -12.28
C ASP A 142 -3.71 8.43 -12.79
N SER A 143 -3.98 7.20 -13.24
CA SER A 143 -2.97 6.32 -13.82
C SER A 143 -2.26 6.97 -15.01
N PRO A 144 -0.94 6.78 -15.18
CA PRO A 144 -0.20 7.33 -16.30
C PRO A 144 -0.83 6.94 -17.63
N VAL A 145 -1.00 7.92 -18.52
CA VAL A 145 -1.58 7.72 -19.85
C VAL A 145 -0.60 8.15 -20.94
N ALA A 146 -0.41 7.29 -21.93
CA ALA A 146 0.38 7.61 -23.11
C ALA A 146 -0.38 8.61 -24.00
N HIS A 147 0.14 9.84 -24.08
CA HIS A 147 -0.36 10.85 -25.01
C HIS A 147 0.83 11.44 -25.78
N ASP A 148 1.43 10.60 -26.64
CA ASP A 148 2.78 10.79 -27.23
C ASP A 148 3.90 10.62 -26.18
N GLY A 149 4.00 9.38 -25.71
CA GLY A 149 4.86 8.96 -24.60
C GLY A 149 4.23 9.18 -23.22
N TYR A 150 4.92 8.65 -22.21
CA TYR A 150 4.62 8.89 -20.81
C TYR A 150 5.45 10.06 -20.26
N ILE A 151 5.01 10.60 -19.14
CA ILE A 151 5.74 11.63 -18.38
C ILE A 151 6.31 10.98 -17.13
N ASP A 152 7.63 11.03 -16.94
CA ASP A 152 8.31 10.35 -15.83
C ASP A 152 7.79 10.77 -14.46
N ARG A 153 7.54 12.06 -14.25
CA ARG A 153 6.96 12.58 -12.99
C ARG A 153 5.57 12.01 -12.70
N GLU A 154 4.79 11.72 -13.74
CA GLU A 154 3.47 11.11 -13.59
C GLU A 154 3.56 9.63 -13.23
N ILE A 155 4.52 8.90 -13.83
CA ILE A 155 4.86 7.53 -13.46
C ILE A 155 5.25 7.44 -11.98
N GLU A 156 6.08 8.38 -11.52
CA GLU A 156 6.51 8.41 -10.13
C GLU A 156 5.38 8.74 -9.16
N ALA A 157 4.59 9.77 -9.44
CA ALA A 157 3.43 10.11 -8.62
C ALA A 157 2.46 8.92 -8.48
N TRP A 158 2.27 8.17 -9.57
CA TRP A 158 1.47 6.96 -9.58
C TRP A 158 2.06 5.85 -8.70
N ALA A 159 3.36 5.58 -8.81
CA ALA A 159 4.03 4.57 -8.00
C ALA A 159 4.03 4.95 -6.50
N ASN A 160 4.27 6.22 -6.18
CA ASN A 160 4.22 6.77 -4.83
C ASN A 160 2.84 6.57 -4.17
N MET A 161 1.76 6.80 -4.92
CA MET A 161 0.40 6.58 -4.41
C MET A 161 0.09 5.08 -4.23
N ASN A 162 0.54 4.22 -5.15
CA ASN A 162 0.41 2.77 -4.99
C ASN A 162 1.18 2.27 -3.76
N PHE A 163 2.36 2.83 -3.48
CA PHE A 163 3.11 2.49 -2.27
C PHE A 163 2.36 2.87 -0.99
N PHE A 164 1.76 4.06 -0.95
CA PHE A 164 0.90 4.46 0.15
C PHE A 164 -0.29 3.51 0.34
N PHE A 165 -0.97 3.11 -0.73
CA PHE A 165 -2.05 2.11 -0.65
C PHE A 165 -1.54 0.75 -0.17
N ALA A 166 -0.35 0.33 -0.59
CA ALA A 166 0.29 -0.88 -0.12
C ALA A 166 0.52 -0.85 1.39
N LEU A 167 1.02 0.27 1.93
CA LEU A 167 1.21 0.42 3.37
C LEU A 167 -0.12 0.45 4.16
N VAL A 168 -1.14 1.14 3.64
CA VAL A 168 -2.49 1.13 4.25
C VAL A 168 -3.06 -0.29 4.32
N ALA A 169 -2.87 -1.09 3.27
CA ALA A 169 -3.29 -2.49 3.25
C ALA A 169 -2.44 -3.38 4.19
N GLY A 170 -1.13 -3.17 4.22
CA GLY A 170 -0.19 -3.91 5.08
C GLY A 170 -0.36 -3.65 6.57
N LYS A 171 -0.78 -2.43 6.95
CA LYS A 171 -1.21 -2.13 8.32
C LYS A 171 -2.66 -2.55 8.62
N HIS A 172 -3.33 -3.20 7.67
CA HIS A 172 -4.72 -3.67 7.80
C HIS A 172 -5.73 -2.57 8.15
N ILE A 173 -5.44 -1.32 7.75
CA ILE A 173 -6.32 -0.17 7.98
C ILE A 173 -7.54 -0.25 7.05
N HIS A 174 -7.32 -0.63 5.79
CA HIS A 174 -8.36 -0.84 4.78
C HIS A 174 -7.91 -1.88 3.76
N ASP A 175 -8.81 -2.78 3.33
CA ASP A 175 -8.47 -3.78 2.31
C ASP A 175 -8.39 -3.12 0.93
N LEU A 176 -7.17 -2.95 0.44
CA LEU A 176 -6.86 -2.45 -0.90
C LEU A 176 -6.17 -3.52 -1.77
N SER A 177 -6.22 -4.80 -1.36
CA SER A 177 -5.54 -5.91 -2.04
C SER A 177 -5.92 -6.06 -3.51
N MET A 178 -7.16 -5.73 -3.87
CA MET A 178 -7.62 -5.74 -5.26
C MET A 178 -6.84 -4.76 -6.15
N TYR A 179 -6.34 -3.65 -5.59
CA TYR A 179 -5.56 -2.66 -6.35
C TYR A 179 -4.13 -3.15 -6.59
N ALA A 180 -3.55 -3.90 -5.65
CA ALA A 180 -2.31 -4.64 -5.86
C ALA A 180 -2.43 -5.57 -7.07
N LEU A 181 -3.53 -6.33 -7.12
CA LEU A 181 -3.79 -7.25 -8.21
C LEU A 181 -3.90 -6.55 -9.56
N PHE A 182 -4.53 -5.38 -9.60
CA PHE A 182 -4.66 -4.61 -10.84
C PHE A 182 -3.30 -4.08 -11.32
N ALA A 183 -2.48 -3.53 -10.42
CA ALA A 183 -1.14 -3.05 -10.76
C ALA A 183 -0.22 -4.19 -11.24
N LEU A 184 -0.20 -5.31 -10.52
CA LEU A 184 0.61 -6.49 -10.89
C LEU A 184 0.14 -7.11 -12.22
N ARG A 185 -1.17 -7.19 -12.44
CA ARG A 185 -1.72 -7.69 -13.72
C ARG A 185 -1.30 -6.81 -14.90
N GLU A 186 -1.41 -5.49 -14.74
CA GLU A 186 -1.05 -4.56 -15.82
C GLU A 186 0.43 -4.66 -16.16
N ALA A 187 1.31 -4.67 -15.15
CA ALA A 187 2.76 -4.69 -15.36
C ALA A 187 3.32 -6.06 -15.80
N LEU A 188 2.75 -7.17 -15.30
CA LEU A 188 3.42 -8.48 -15.36
C LEU A 188 2.63 -9.53 -16.16
N GLU A 189 1.31 -9.43 -16.19
CA GLU A 189 0.46 -10.43 -16.82
C GLU A 189 -0.08 -10.00 -18.19
N THR A 190 0.03 -8.72 -18.53
CA THR A 190 -0.46 -8.18 -19.81
C THR A 190 0.74 -7.88 -20.72
N PRO A 191 0.79 -8.41 -21.95
CA PRO A 191 1.92 -8.19 -22.83
C PRO A 191 1.93 -6.73 -23.30
N ALA A 192 3.04 -6.03 -23.08
CA ALA A 192 3.24 -4.71 -23.66
C ALA A 192 3.47 -4.84 -25.17
N ILE A 193 2.71 -4.09 -25.95
CA ILE A 193 2.82 -4.01 -27.42
C ILE A 193 2.99 -2.55 -27.82
N ASP A 194 3.73 -2.28 -28.89
CA ASP A 194 3.82 -0.94 -29.47
C ASP A 194 2.44 -0.48 -29.96
N ASP A 195 2.17 0.81 -29.80
CA ASP A 195 1.01 1.48 -30.38
C ASP A 195 1.38 2.90 -30.84
N PRO A 196 0.46 3.63 -31.51
CA PRO A 196 0.76 4.97 -32.01
C PRO A 196 1.13 6.00 -30.93
N MET A 197 0.84 5.75 -29.66
CA MET A 197 1.06 6.67 -28.54
C MET A 197 2.29 6.31 -27.70
N SER A 198 2.77 5.06 -27.74
CA SER A 198 3.89 4.59 -26.92
C SER A 198 4.49 3.26 -27.40
N THR A 199 5.75 3.04 -27.06
CA THR A 199 6.42 1.74 -27.26
C THR A 199 6.12 0.76 -26.13
N ALA A 200 6.34 -0.53 -26.36
CA ALA A 200 6.24 -1.57 -25.34
C ALA A 200 7.15 -1.30 -24.14
N ASN A 201 8.38 -0.82 -24.37
CA ASN A 201 9.32 -0.47 -23.30
C ASN A 201 8.79 0.68 -22.43
N GLN A 202 8.23 1.72 -23.06
CA GLN A 202 7.60 2.83 -22.33
C GLN A 202 6.43 2.38 -21.45
N LYS A 203 5.68 1.35 -21.88
CA LYS A 203 4.59 0.77 -21.07
C LYS A 203 5.12 -0.02 -19.87
N TYR A 204 6.24 -0.74 -20.02
CA TYR A 204 6.91 -1.32 -18.86
C TYR A 204 7.39 -0.24 -17.91
N ASP A 205 8.01 0.82 -18.44
CA ASP A 205 8.48 1.95 -17.64
C ASP A 205 7.35 2.63 -16.86
N ALA A 206 6.16 2.70 -17.43
CA ALA A 206 5.01 3.31 -16.76
C ALA A 206 4.37 2.44 -15.66
N ASN A 207 4.37 1.11 -15.81
CA ASN A 207 3.56 0.22 -14.98
C ASN A 207 4.35 -0.55 -13.91
N VAL A 208 5.60 -0.92 -14.20
CA VAL A 208 6.44 -1.72 -13.31
C VAL A 208 6.72 -1.03 -11.96
N PRO A 209 6.97 0.30 -11.89
CA PRO A 209 7.19 0.96 -10.61
C PRO A 209 6.03 0.83 -9.62
N ALA A 210 4.78 0.92 -10.10
CA ALA A 210 3.60 0.75 -9.25
C ALA A 210 3.43 -0.70 -8.78
N ALA A 211 3.73 -1.68 -9.63
CA ALA A 211 3.73 -3.09 -9.24
C ALA A 211 4.81 -3.38 -8.18
N ALA A 212 6.02 -2.83 -8.34
CA ALA A 212 7.10 -2.94 -7.37
C ALA A 212 6.72 -2.32 -6.02
N ALA A 213 6.08 -1.14 -6.03
CA ALA A 213 5.58 -0.49 -4.82
C ALA A 213 4.66 -1.39 -3.97
N TRP A 214 3.76 -2.16 -4.60
CA TRP A 214 2.92 -3.13 -3.89
C TRP A 214 3.71 -4.27 -3.25
N ILE A 215 4.72 -4.78 -3.92
CA ILE A 215 5.60 -5.80 -3.34
C ILE A 215 6.37 -5.25 -2.13
N LEU A 216 6.86 -4.01 -2.22
CA LEU A 216 7.65 -3.41 -1.16
C LEU A 216 6.81 -3.03 0.06
N GLY A 217 5.58 -2.52 -0.13
CA GLY A 217 4.71 -2.08 0.97
C GLY A 217 3.75 -3.15 1.51
N TYR A 218 3.42 -4.18 0.72
CA TYR A 218 2.40 -5.18 1.06
C TYR A 218 2.84 -6.63 0.78
N GLY A 219 4.11 -6.86 0.46
CA GLY A 219 4.60 -8.16 -0.03
C GLY A 219 4.40 -9.33 0.93
N HIS A 220 4.56 -9.11 2.24
CA HIS A 220 4.41 -10.17 3.25
C HIS A 220 2.99 -10.75 3.26
N ASP A 221 1.99 -9.88 3.36
CA ASP A 221 0.58 -10.27 3.35
C ASP A 221 0.15 -10.78 1.98
N LEU A 222 0.59 -10.12 0.91
CA LEU A 222 0.27 -10.54 -0.43
C LEU A 222 0.82 -11.95 -0.72
N PHE A 223 2.03 -12.27 -0.24
CA PHE A 223 2.56 -13.63 -0.34
C PHE A 223 1.69 -14.61 0.44
N ARG A 224 1.29 -14.30 1.68
CA ARG A 224 0.45 -15.17 2.52
C ARG A 224 -0.95 -15.40 1.96
N MET A 225 -1.46 -14.45 1.18
CA MET A 225 -2.83 -14.47 0.70
C MET A 225 -3.05 -15.63 -0.27
N GLU A 226 -3.89 -16.58 0.15
CA GLU A 226 -4.41 -17.65 -0.71
C GLU A 226 -5.93 -17.51 -0.77
N LYS A 227 -6.43 -16.97 -1.88
CA LYS A 227 -7.85 -16.60 -2.03
C LYS A 227 -8.32 -16.81 -3.45
N ASP A 228 -9.30 -17.69 -3.63
CA ASP A 228 -10.02 -17.85 -4.90
C ASP A 228 -10.96 -16.66 -5.11
N LEU A 229 -10.76 -15.95 -6.22
CA LEU A 229 -11.55 -14.79 -6.63
C LEU A 229 -12.43 -15.11 -7.83
N THR A 230 -12.51 -16.38 -8.23
CA THR A 230 -13.37 -16.83 -9.32
C THR A 230 -14.83 -16.52 -8.97
N PRO A 231 -15.55 -15.74 -9.79
CA PRO A 231 -16.93 -15.41 -9.50
C PRO A 231 -17.79 -16.67 -9.43
N SER A 232 -18.65 -16.76 -8.42
CA SER A 232 -19.58 -17.88 -8.25
C SER A 232 -20.80 -17.78 -9.18
N ASP A 233 -21.10 -16.58 -9.69
CA ASP A 233 -22.16 -16.31 -10.65
C ASP A 233 -21.57 -15.74 -11.95
N ARG A 234 -21.98 -16.28 -13.11
CA ARG A 234 -21.60 -15.82 -14.45
C ARG A 234 -22.02 -14.37 -14.75
N LYS A 235 -22.97 -13.81 -13.99
CA LYS A 235 -23.40 -12.40 -14.11
C LYS A 235 -22.45 -11.42 -13.43
N GLN A 236 -21.58 -11.90 -12.55
CA GLN A 236 -20.59 -11.07 -11.89
C GLN A 236 -19.37 -10.88 -12.81
N GLY A 237 -18.79 -9.68 -12.80
CA GLY A 237 -17.49 -9.45 -13.40
C GLY A 237 -16.43 -10.32 -12.72
N ASN A 238 -15.32 -10.59 -13.41
CA ASN A 238 -14.18 -11.31 -12.84
C ASN A 238 -13.00 -10.35 -12.62
N PRO A 239 -13.01 -9.54 -11.54
CA PRO A 239 -11.92 -8.60 -11.27
C PRO A 239 -10.62 -9.34 -10.94
N GLY A 240 -10.71 -10.57 -10.43
CA GLY A 240 -9.58 -11.44 -10.09
C GLY A 240 -8.87 -12.10 -11.27
N ARG A 241 -9.46 -12.03 -12.49
CA ARG A 241 -8.90 -12.65 -13.69
C ARG A 241 -7.49 -12.15 -13.96
N GLY A 242 -6.63 -13.05 -14.42
CA GLY A 242 -5.31 -12.64 -14.87
C GLY A 242 -5.28 -12.02 -16.26
N GLY A 243 -4.15 -11.40 -16.57
CA GLY A 243 -3.79 -10.94 -17.90
C GLY A 243 -3.46 -12.09 -18.84
N GLU A 244 -3.20 -11.77 -20.11
CA GLU A 244 -3.02 -12.77 -21.17
C GLU A 244 -1.88 -13.75 -20.94
N LEU A 245 -0.85 -13.36 -20.19
CA LEU A 245 0.33 -14.16 -19.90
C LEU A 245 0.11 -15.12 -18.72
N TRP A 246 -0.86 -14.83 -17.85
CA TRP A 246 -1.23 -15.72 -16.74
C TRP A 246 -2.24 -16.77 -17.21
N LYS A 247 -1.90 -18.04 -17.04
CA LYS A 247 -2.76 -19.18 -17.45
C LYS A 247 -3.41 -19.92 -16.29
N GLY A 248 -3.14 -19.50 -15.05
CA GLY A 248 -3.76 -20.07 -13.86
C GLY A 248 -5.14 -19.47 -13.56
N LYS A 249 -5.62 -19.70 -12.34
CA LYS A 249 -6.96 -19.27 -11.89
C LYS A 249 -7.00 -17.79 -11.53
N ALA A 250 -8.22 -17.27 -11.40
CA ALA A 250 -8.48 -15.95 -10.85
C ALA A 250 -8.34 -16.00 -9.32
N GLU A 251 -7.11 -15.90 -8.82
CA GLU A 251 -6.81 -16.07 -7.39
C GLU A 251 -5.58 -15.27 -6.95
N PHE A 252 -5.41 -15.13 -5.64
CA PHE A 252 -4.10 -14.95 -5.02
C PHE A 252 -3.56 -16.34 -4.66
N SER A 253 -2.36 -16.68 -5.13
CA SER A 253 -1.73 -17.98 -4.90
C SER A 253 -0.22 -17.91 -5.01
N LYS A 254 0.46 -18.93 -4.46
CA LYS A 254 1.92 -19.06 -4.52
C LYS A 254 2.41 -19.23 -5.95
N GLU A 255 1.63 -19.90 -6.79
CA GLU A 255 1.90 -20.09 -8.21
C GLU A 255 1.87 -18.75 -8.95
N ARG A 256 0.85 -17.91 -8.68
CA ARG A 256 0.75 -16.58 -9.29
C ARG A 256 1.84 -15.64 -8.80
N TRP A 257 2.20 -15.74 -7.53
CA TRP A 257 3.35 -15.04 -6.96
C TRP A 257 4.67 -15.46 -7.63
N ALA A 258 4.91 -16.76 -7.82
CA ALA A 258 6.10 -17.24 -8.52
C ALA A 258 6.15 -16.72 -9.96
N PHE A 259 5.02 -16.74 -10.66
CA PHE A 259 4.91 -16.14 -12.00
C PHE A 259 5.26 -14.64 -11.99
N TRP A 260 4.71 -13.84 -11.06
CA TRP A 260 5.08 -12.42 -10.96
C TRP A 260 6.58 -12.22 -10.73
N LYS A 261 7.21 -13.03 -9.89
CA LYS A 261 8.65 -12.98 -9.65
C LYS A 261 9.46 -13.26 -10.92
N GLU A 262 9.07 -14.28 -11.70
CA GLU A 262 9.69 -14.59 -13.00
C GLU A 262 9.55 -13.42 -13.99
N ARG A 263 8.38 -12.75 -13.98
CA ARG A 263 8.12 -11.59 -14.85
C ARG A 263 8.97 -10.38 -14.48
N PHE A 264 9.11 -10.07 -13.19
CA PHE A 264 10.05 -9.03 -12.77
C PHE A 264 11.49 -9.36 -13.17
N ALA A 265 11.92 -10.63 -13.03
CA ALA A 265 13.26 -11.04 -13.45
C ALA A 265 13.49 -10.83 -14.95
N ALA A 266 12.52 -11.21 -15.78
CA ALA A 266 12.59 -10.98 -17.23
C ALA A 266 12.67 -9.48 -17.58
N ILE A 267 11.96 -8.62 -16.85
CA ILE A 267 11.97 -7.16 -17.07
C ILE A 267 13.29 -6.53 -16.60
N ALA A 268 13.87 -7.02 -15.50
CA ALA A 268 15.16 -6.54 -14.98
C ALA A 268 16.32 -6.72 -15.96
N ASP A 269 16.20 -7.68 -16.88
CA ASP A 269 17.19 -7.98 -17.93
C ASP A 269 16.77 -7.49 -19.33
N MET A 270 15.62 -6.81 -19.45
CA MET A 270 15.04 -6.42 -20.74
C MET A 270 15.81 -5.26 -21.39
N GLU A 271 16.13 -5.40 -22.67
CA GLU A 271 16.77 -4.33 -23.44
C GLU A 271 15.80 -3.18 -23.74
N GLY A 272 16.28 -1.94 -23.57
CA GLY A 272 15.55 -0.72 -23.91
C GLY A 272 14.49 -0.27 -22.90
N VAL A 273 14.23 -1.04 -21.84
CA VAL A 273 13.55 -0.57 -20.62
C VAL A 273 14.51 0.32 -19.83
N SER A 274 13.98 1.36 -19.17
CA SER A 274 14.80 2.30 -18.41
C SER A 274 15.55 1.63 -17.25
N GLU A 275 16.71 2.15 -16.88
CA GLU A 275 17.48 1.61 -15.76
C GLU A 275 16.73 1.71 -14.42
N GLN A 276 15.93 2.77 -14.22
CA GLN A 276 15.12 2.88 -13.01
C GLN A 276 14.07 1.76 -12.91
N THR A 277 13.41 1.41 -14.03
CA THR A 277 12.46 0.30 -14.06
C THR A 277 13.12 -1.04 -13.79
N LYS A 278 14.35 -1.25 -14.29
CA LYS A 278 15.12 -2.45 -13.97
C LYS A 278 15.49 -2.52 -12.49
N ILE A 279 15.83 -1.39 -11.87
CA ILE A 279 16.09 -1.30 -10.42
C ILE A 279 14.82 -1.65 -9.66
N ASP A 280 13.69 -1.00 -9.98
CA ASP A 280 12.40 -1.27 -9.31
C ASP A 280 12.00 -2.76 -9.44
N ALA A 281 12.25 -3.39 -10.59
CA ALA A 281 12.03 -4.82 -10.79
C ALA A 281 12.93 -5.70 -9.92
N ARG A 282 14.21 -5.36 -9.76
CA ARG A 282 15.15 -6.08 -8.87
C ARG A 282 14.77 -5.91 -7.40
N ASP A 283 14.45 -4.69 -6.98
CA ASP A 283 14.01 -4.40 -5.62
C ASP A 283 12.73 -5.17 -5.28
N ALA A 284 11.80 -5.30 -6.25
CA ALA A 284 10.63 -6.13 -6.11
C ALA A 284 11.01 -7.62 -5.93
N ILE A 285 11.91 -8.18 -6.75
CA ILE A 285 12.37 -9.57 -6.60
C ILE A 285 12.94 -9.81 -5.19
N GLU A 286 13.79 -8.91 -4.71
CA GLU A 286 14.34 -8.98 -3.35
C GLU A 286 13.24 -8.89 -2.29
N GLY A 287 12.28 -7.97 -2.45
CA GLY A 287 11.11 -7.86 -1.58
C GLY A 287 10.27 -9.14 -1.56
N MET A 288 10.14 -9.80 -2.70
CA MET A 288 9.44 -11.07 -2.80
C MET A 288 10.18 -12.20 -2.08
N GLU A 289 11.50 -12.26 -2.21
CA GLU A 289 12.36 -13.23 -1.52
C GLU A 289 12.38 -13.02 0.00
N ARG A 290 12.42 -11.75 0.43
CA ARG A 290 12.25 -11.38 1.83
C ARG A 290 10.90 -11.87 2.35
N SER A 291 9.82 -11.69 1.59
CA SER A 291 8.47 -12.13 1.98
C SER A 291 8.37 -13.66 2.10
N GLN A 292 8.97 -14.40 1.18
CA GLN A 292 9.04 -15.86 1.21
C GLN A 292 9.84 -16.37 2.41
N THR A 293 11.03 -15.80 2.62
CA THR A 293 11.93 -16.16 3.72
C THR A 293 11.29 -15.86 5.06
N TYR A 294 10.67 -14.69 5.19
CA TYR A 294 9.94 -14.27 6.37
C TYR A 294 8.84 -15.28 6.75
N GLU A 295 8.01 -15.67 5.80
CA GLU A 295 6.93 -16.62 6.08
C GLU A 295 7.46 -18.02 6.44
N HIS A 296 8.56 -18.44 5.82
CA HIS A 296 9.23 -19.69 6.20
C HIS A 296 9.72 -19.65 7.66
N ILE A 297 10.41 -18.57 8.05
CA ILE A 297 10.91 -18.37 9.41
C ILE A 297 9.74 -18.32 10.41
N ARG A 298 8.69 -17.55 10.11
CA ARG A 298 7.48 -17.45 10.92
C ARG A 298 6.84 -18.82 11.14
N PHE A 299 6.69 -19.62 10.08
CA PHE A 299 6.14 -20.98 10.18
C PHE A 299 7.01 -21.90 11.03
N MET A 300 8.33 -21.86 10.87
CA MET A 300 9.26 -22.63 11.70
C MET A 300 9.13 -22.29 13.19
N PHE A 301 9.05 -21.01 13.55
CA PHE A 301 8.83 -20.59 14.94
C PHE A 301 7.48 -21.06 15.47
N ALA A 302 6.41 -20.92 14.69
CA ALA A 302 5.09 -21.38 15.08
C ALA A 302 5.04 -22.91 15.31
N GLU A 303 5.72 -23.69 14.47
CA GLU A 303 5.86 -25.13 14.70
C GLU A 303 6.66 -25.47 15.96
N GLN A 304 7.74 -24.74 16.22
CA GLN A 304 8.55 -24.96 17.42
C GLN A 304 7.73 -24.67 18.68
N VAL A 305 6.95 -23.59 18.69
CA VAL A 305 6.03 -23.27 19.80
C VAL A 305 5.01 -24.38 19.99
N ARG A 306 4.35 -24.85 18.91
CA ARG A 306 3.39 -25.97 18.99
C ARG A 306 4.02 -27.24 19.54
N LYS A 307 5.21 -27.62 19.07
CA LYS A 307 5.95 -28.80 19.57
C LYS A 307 6.27 -28.68 21.05
N GLU A 308 6.68 -27.51 21.52
CA GLU A 308 6.97 -27.30 22.94
C GLU A 308 5.72 -27.34 23.83
N GLU A 309 4.59 -26.79 23.37
CA GLU A 309 3.27 -26.86 24.02
C GLU A 309 2.73 -28.30 24.06
N ASP A 310 2.88 -29.08 22.99
CA ASP A 310 2.44 -30.48 22.95
C ASP A 310 3.28 -31.37 23.87
N ILE A 311 4.59 -31.13 23.99
CA ILE A 311 5.43 -31.81 24.98
C ILE A 311 4.98 -31.46 26.41
N GLU A 312 4.53 -30.23 26.67
CA GLU A 312 3.98 -29.85 27.98
C GLU A 312 2.69 -30.62 28.30
N ARG A 313 1.78 -30.73 27.32
CA ARG A 313 0.52 -31.49 27.46
C ARG A 313 0.77 -32.98 27.68
N LEU A 314 1.72 -33.58 26.95
CA LEU A 314 2.05 -35.01 27.05
C LEU A 314 2.95 -35.35 28.24
N GLY A 315 3.73 -34.39 28.75
CA GLY A 315 4.61 -34.52 29.92
C GLY A 315 3.88 -34.60 31.27
N GLY A 316 2.54 -34.48 31.29
CA GLY A 316 1.71 -34.69 32.48
C GLY A 316 1.63 -36.15 32.95
N GLY A 317 2.12 -37.12 32.17
CA GLY A 317 1.96 -38.55 32.45
C GLY A 317 3.19 -39.31 32.96
N PHE A 318 4.41 -38.75 32.92
CA PHE A 318 5.63 -39.50 33.29
C PHE A 318 6.61 -38.66 34.10
N ARG A 319 6.66 -38.94 35.42
CA ARG A 319 7.51 -38.38 36.49
C ARG A 319 7.54 -36.83 36.60
N PRO A 320 7.36 -36.25 37.81
CA PRO A 320 7.41 -34.80 37.98
C PRO A 320 8.80 -34.26 37.61
N LEU A 321 8.86 -33.43 36.56
CA LEU A 321 9.99 -32.55 36.32
C LEU A 321 10.20 -31.67 37.56
N GLY A 322 11.44 -31.58 38.06
CA GLY A 322 11.80 -30.69 39.16
C GLY A 322 11.44 -29.23 38.83
N ARG A 323 11.09 -28.43 39.85
CA ARG A 323 10.59 -27.05 39.68
C ARG A 323 11.51 -26.17 38.81
N GLY A 324 12.82 -26.39 38.83
CA GLY A 324 13.79 -25.67 37.99
C GLY A 324 13.67 -25.97 36.49
N ALA A 325 13.38 -27.21 36.12
CA ALA A 325 13.24 -27.61 34.71
C ALA A 325 11.92 -27.11 34.09
N LYS A 326 10.84 -27.04 34.89
CA LYS A 326 9.58 -26.40 34.47
C LYS A 326 9.74 -24.90 34.21
N ARG A 327 10.51 -24.22 35.07
CA ARG A 327 10.78 -22.78 34.94
C ARG A 327 11.63 -22.44 33.72
N GLN A 328 12.76 -23.12 33.51
CA GLN A 328 13.61 -22.91 32.33
C GLN A 328 12.88 -23.17 31.01
N LYS A 329 11.96 -24.13 30.98
CA LYS A 329 11.21 -24.47 29.77
C LYS A 329 10.08 -23.47 29.48
N GLY A 330 9.39 -22.97 30.51
CA GLY A 330 8.43 -21.88 30.36
C GLY A 330 9.07 -20.57 29.90
N GLU A 331 10.28 -20.26 30.41
CA GLU A 331 11.09 -19.13 29.95
C GLU A 331 11.47 -19.27 28.46
N ARG A 332 11.75 -20.49 27.98
CA ARG A 332 12.04 -20.77 26.56
C ARG A 332 10.82 -20.57 25.64
N ILE A 333 9.63 -21.03 26.05
CA ILE A 333 8.40 -20.80 25.29
C ILE A 333 8.07 -19.30 25.23
N ALA A 334 8.24 -18.58 26.33
CA ALA A 334 8.03 -17.14 26.38
C ALA A 334 9.02 -16.39 25.46
N ASP A 335 10.30 -16.78 25.44
CA ASP A 335 11.30 -16.21 24.52
C ASP A 335 10.98 -16.50 23.04
N LEU A 336 10.52 -17.71 22.72
CA LEU A 336 10.08 -18.05 21.36
C LEU A 336 8.84 -17.28 20.93
N LYS A 337 7.87 -17.09 21.84
CA LYS A 337 6.68 -16.25 21.58
C LYS A 337 7.07 -14.79 21.40
N ALA A 338 7.95 -14.26 22.25
CA ALA A 338 8.45 -12.89 22.12
C ALA A 338 9.18 -12.68 20.79
N LYS A 339 10.02 -13.64 20.35
CA LYS A 339 10.68 -13.59 19.04
C LYS A 339 9.70 -13.70 17.88
N HIS A 340 8.69 -14.57 17.98
CA HIS A 340 7.63 -14.66 16.98
C HIS A 340 6.86 -13.33 16.90
N ASP A 341 6.50 -12.74 18.04
CA ASP A 341 5.75 -11.49 18.10
C ASP A 341 6.60 -10.29 17.64
N GLU A 342 7.90 -10.27 17.93
CA GLU A 342 8.85 -9.28 17.39
C GLU A 342 8.98 -9.38 15.86
N ILE A 343 9.06 -10.60 15.33
CA ILE A 343 9.04 -10.84 13.87
C ILE A 343 7.70 -10.37 13.28
N VAL A 344 6.57 -10.59 13.97
CA VAL A 344 5.25 -10.11 13.52
C VAL A 344 5.15 -8.58 13.60
N VAL A 345 5.63 -7.93 14.66
CA VAL A 345 5.53 -6.48 14.85
C VAL A 345 6.45 -5.70 13.90
N THR A 346 7.67 -6.21 13.64
CA THR A 346 8.60 -5.62 12.66
C THR A 346 8.09 -5.68 11.22
N SER A 347 7.02 -6.44 10.95
CA SER A 347 6.35 -6.46 9.63
C SER A 347 5.29 -5.38 9.44
N SER A 348 4.93 -4.65 10.51
CA SER A 348 3.95 -3.54 10.49
C SER A 348 4.59 -2.14 10.44
N THR A 349 5.92 -2.07 10.44
CA THR A 349 6.74 -0.85 10.36
C THR A 349 7.55 -0.85 9.08
#